data_AF-A0A850GGZ3-F1
#
_entry.id   AF-A0A850GGZ3-F1
#
_cell.length_a   1.000
_cell.length_b   1.000
_cell.length_c   1.000
_cell.angle_alpha   90.00
_cell.angle_beta   90.00
_cell.angle_gamma   90.00
#
_symmetry.space_group_name_H-M   'P 1'
#
loop_
_entity.id
_entity.type
_entity.pdbx_description
1 polymer ?
#
loop_
_entity_poly.entity_id
_entity_poly.type
_entity_poly.pdbx_seq_one_letter_code
_entity_poly.pdbx_strand_id
1 'polypeptide(L)'
;MLTKATLVEKIERAINDAWSLAEDEVLDPDADPRGQDTEVEYARSQLRPLLREMGLDEELRMLDTGWGPDGELGLKRKFARNPNGDWNYCSILDVMDEVLTRVKLRLGEGDDATPDVPDMPDQPAEPLHLDPVVDAEALTIVARNFYGLREFRFRADGVSLIVGANGAGKTTALLVLKLLRVALERGLSEAIAVVLDGGHGLRHRDAPPDEPVELSIELDDLRWVLVLGALTPGADPSGGESLHAGEREVFRRDALGTLRHGERQLRANGRLGLRTLLDSQVKEPAVEQMAACIGSMSVMHDLDLHALRGGSNTAHATRLSSHGENAITMLRAWWQRKPDRHRYTFVLTGLQAAFPRLIEDLDFVEAGNTLVARVFRPGRELAEPLRNEANGVIAMLVLLASLAAADDGGVVAIDEPETALHPYAVRTFARFAERAARQRKLRVILATHSTVLLDVFDAQPERVHVLEPQLSPSPTPLTKLKNPEWLRQFRLGELYADGELGNNDLEIVP
;
A
#
# COMPACT_ATOMS: atom_id res chain seq x y z
N MET A 1 -18.79 38.83 -14.87
CA MET A 1 -17.74 37.81 -14.94
C MET A 1 -17.61 37.20 -13.56
N LEU A 2 -17.87 35.90 -13.46
CA LEU A 2 -17.64 35.14 -12.23
C LEU A 2 -16.13 35.10 -11.96
N THR A 3 -15.72 35.06 -10.69
CA THR A 3 -14.31 34.82 -10.33
C THR A 3 -13.95 33.37 -10.70
N LYS A 4 -12.67 33.10 -10.98
CA LYS A 4 -12.19 31.76 -11.35
C LYS A 4 -12.60 30.68 -10.34
N ALA A 5 -12.44 30.97 -9.04
CA ALA A 5 -12.83 30.07 -7.95
C ALA A 5 -14.34 29.77 -7.93
N THR A 6 -15.20 30.78 -8.08
CA THR A 6 -16.66 30.59 -8.11
C THR A 6 -17.14 29.84 -9.36
N LEU A 7 -16.30 29.77 -10.40
CA LEU A 7 -16.60 29.03 -11.62
C LEU A 7 -16.22 27.54 -11.48
N VAL A 8 -15.09 27.23 -10.83
CA VAL A 8 -14.70 25.87 -10.47
C VAL A 8 -15.74 25.25 -9.53
N GLU A 9 -16.14 25.96 -8.47
CA GLU A 9 -17.19 25.51 -7.54
C GLU A 9 -18.51 25.18 -8.24
N LYS A 10 -18.88 25.96 -9.28
CA LYS A 10 -20.09 25.71 -10.07
C LYS A 10 -19.99 24.49 -10.97
N ILE A 11 -18.81 24.25 -11.54
CA ILE A 11 -18.53 23.06 -12.36
C ILE A 11 -18.54 21.82 -11.46
N GLU A 12 -17.86 21.87 -10.31
CA GLU A 12 -17.86 20.78 -9.31
C GLU A 12 -19.27 20.45 -8.83
N ARG A 13 -20.06 21.48 -8.49
CA ARG A 13 -21.46 21.29 -8.08
C ARG A 13 -22.31 20.66 -9.19
N ALA A 14 -22.16 21.12 -10.43
CA ALA A 14 -22.88 20.55 -11.56
C ALA A 14 -22.50 19.08 -11.81
N ILE A 15 -21.24 18.70 -11.56
CA ILE A 15 -20.76 17.31 -11.64
C ILE A 15 -21.37 16.46 -10.53
N ASN A 16 -21.36 16.95 -9.29
CA ASN A 16 -21.93 16.22 -8.15
C ASN A 16 -23.45 16.05 -8.26
N ASP A 17 -24.17 17.06 -8.75
CA ASP A 17 -25.61 16.98 -8.96
C ASP A 17 -25.95 15.97 -10.08
N ALA A 18 -25.09 15.81 -11.09
CA ALA A 18 -25.24 14.78 -12.12
C ALA A 18 -24.96 13.37 -11.58
N TRP A 19 -23.98 13.21 -10.68
CA TRP A 19 -23.72 11.96 -9.96
C TRP A 19 -24.95 11.49 -9.18
N SER A 20 -25.60 12.40 -8.44
CA SER A 20 -26.81 12.08 -7.67
C SER A 20 -28.00 11.68 -8.54
N LEU A 21 -28.13 12.23 -9.75
CA LEU A 21 -29.19 11.85 -10.69
C LEU A 21 -28.96 10.46 -11.31
N ALA A 22 -27.70 10.05 -11.49
CA ALA A 22 -27.34 8.74 -12.02
C ALA A 22 -27.56 7.60 -11.00
N GLU A 23 -27.56 7.89 -9.69
CA GLU A 23 -27.79 6.91 -8.62
C GLU A 23 -29.27 6.49 -8.49
N ASP A 24 -30.21 7.32 -8.95
CA ASP A 24 -31.66 7.10 -8.84
C ASP A 24 -32.25 6.29 -10.02
N GLU A 25 -31.48 6.02 -11.09
CA GLU A 25 -31.94 5.22 -12.23
C GLU A 25 -31.86 3.71 -11.94
N VAL A 26 -33.00 3.03 -12.10
CA VAL A 26 -33.09 1.57 -11.95
C VAL A 26 -32.27 0.92 -13.07
N LEU A 27 -31.23 0.17 -12.68
CA LEU A 27 -30.37 -0.67 -13.54
C LEU A 27 -31.13 -1.87 -14.14
N ASP A 28 -32.22 -1.63 -14.86
CA ASP A 28 -32.89 -2.62 -15.68
C ASP A 28 -32.79 -2.19 -17.15
N PRO A 29 -31.94 -2.85 -17.97
CA PRO A 29 -31.77 -2.52 -19.38
C PRO A 29 -33.04 -2.72 -20.22
N ASP A 30 -34.09 -3.36 -19.68
CA ASP A 30 -35.40 -3.50 -20.31
C ASP A 30 -36.41 -2.44 -19.81
N ALA A 31 -36.06 -1.57 -18.86
CA ALA A 31 -37.00 -0.65 -18.19
C ALA A 31 -37.05 0.79 -18.75
N ASP A 32 -36.16 1.21 -19.66
CA ASP A 32 -36.28 2.52 -20.31
C ASP A 32 -36.73 2.43 -21.78
N PRO A 33 -38.04 2.51 -22.07
CA PRO A 33 -38.56 2.56 -23.43
C PRO A 33 -38.42 3.93 -24.10
N ARG A 34 -37.81 4.94 -23.45
CA ARG A 34 -37.67 6.30 -23.99
C ARG A 34 -36.25 6.74 -24.32
N GLY A 35 -35.21 6.03 -23.85
CA GLY A 35 -33.82 6.26 -24.23
C GLY A 35 -33.35 7.68 -23.95
N GLN A 36 -33.76 8.24 -22.80
CA GLN A 36 -33.38 9.58 -22.36
C GLN A 36 -32.49 9.45 -21.14
N ASP A 37 -31.17 9.45 -21.37
CA ASP A 37 -30.14 9.46 -20.33
C ASP A 37 -30.20 10.81 -19.59
N THR A 38 -30.95 10.83 -18.49
CA THR A 38 -31.35 12.04 -17.78
C THR A 38 -30.15 12.80 -17.20
N GLU A 39 -29.14 12.07 -16.77
CA GLU A 39 -27.83 12.52 -16.28
C GLU A 39 -26.97 13.15 -17.38
N VAL A 40 -27.02 12.63 -18.61
CA VAL A 40 -26.30 13.18 -19.76
C VAL A 40 -26.93 14.49 -20.22
N GLU A 41 -28.26 14.55 -20.27
CA GLU A 41 -28.98 15.79 -20.57
C GLU A 41 -28.75 16.85 -19.49
N TYR A 42 -28.74 16.45 -18.22
CA TYR A 42 -28.44 17.33 -17.09
C TYR A 42 -27.01 17.87 -17.16
N ALA A 43 -26.00 17.01 -17.30
CA ALA A 43 -24.59 17.40 -17.41
C ALA A 43 -24.35 18.36 -18.59
N ARG A 44 -24.96 18.09 -19.76
CA ARG A 44 -24.93 19.01 -20.90
C ARG A 44 -25.62 20.34 -20.60
N SER A 45 -26.74 20.34 -19.91
CA SER A 45 -27.47 21.56 -19.59
C SER A 45 -26.69 22.49 -18.64
N GLN A 46 -25.96 21.91 -17.68
CA GLN A 46 -25.26 22.67 -16.63
C GLN A 46 -23.83 23.04 -17.01
N LEU A 47 -23.06 22.14 -17.63
CA LEU A 47 -21.64 22.36 -17.93
C LEU A 47 -21.42 23.16 -19.21
N ARG A 48 -22.27 22.99 -20.22
CA ARG A 48 -22.10 23.63 -21.53
C ARG A 48 -22.08 25.17 -21.47
N PRO A 49 -22.95 25.85 -20.69
CA PRO A 49 -22.88 27.30 -20.54
C PRO A 49 -21.59 27.76 -19.84
N LEU A 50 -21.12 27.00 -18.86
CA LEU A 50 -19.91 27.31 -18.08
C LEU A 50 -18.65 27.17 -18.95
N LEU A 51 -18.52 26.08 -19.69
CA LEU A 51 -17.38 25.85 -20.59
C LEU A 51 -17.32 26.90 -21.72
N ARG A 52 -18.47 27.35 -22.24
CA ARG A 52 -18.55 28.46 -23.20
C ARG A 52 -18.11 29.80 -22.61
N GLU A 53 -18.48 30.11 -21.37
CA GLU A 53 -18.05 31.33 -20.68
C GLU A 53 -16.52 31.36 -20.51
N MET A 54 -15.88 30.20 -20.44
CA MET A 54 -14.43 30.04 -20.26
C MET A 54 -13.61 29.98 -21.56
N GLY A 55 -14.25 29.90 -22.73
CA GLY A 55 -13.55 29.65 -23.99
C GLY A 55 -12.84 28.28 -24.04
N LEU A 56 -13.37 27.30 -23.30
CA LEU A 56 -12.86 25.92 -23.27
C LEU A 56 -13.49 25.10 -24.41
N ASP A 57 -13.17 25.48 -25.64
CA ASP A 57 -13.81 24.91 -26.84
C ASP A 57 -13.52 23.42 -27.04
N GLU A 58 -12.41 22.93 -26.51
CA GLU A 58 -12.02 21.52 -26.56
C GLU A 58 -12.86 20.68 -25.59
N GLU A 59 -12.96 21.09 -24.33
CA GLU A 59 -13.77 20.45 -23.30
C GLU A 59 -15.27 20.57 -23.60
N LEU A 60 -15.70 21.70 -24.17
CA LEU A 60 -17.05 21.88 -24.68
C LEU A 60 -17.33 20.91 -25.83
N ARG A 61 -16.37 20.70 -26.73
CA ARG A 61 -16.46 19.67 -27.78
C ARG A 61 -16.49 18.28 -27.15
N MET A 62 -15.71 18.01 -26.09
CA MET A 62 -15.75 16.73 -25.38
C MET A 62 -17.13 16.43 -24.79
N LEU A 63 -17.73 17.41 -24.14
CA LEU A 63 -19.08 17.32 -23.56
C LEU A 63 -20.20 17.21 -24.64
N ASP A 64 -20.12 18.03 -25.69
CA ASP A 64 -21.17 18.11 -26.73
C ASP A 64 -21.16 16.89 -27.65
N THR A 65 -19.97 16.45 -28.03
CA THR A 65 -19.82 15.33 -28.96
C THR A 65 -19.83 13.99 -28.21
N GLY A 66 -19.40 13.99 -26.95
CA GLY A 66 -19.15 12.76 -26.18
C GLY A 66 -17.77 12.16 -26.42
N TRP A 67 -16.88 12.86 -27.11
CA TRP A 67 -15.59 12.35 -27.59
C TRP A 67 -14.43 13.21 -27.10
N GLY A 68 -13.35 12.58 -26.66
CA GLY A 68 -12.06 13.25 -26.50
C GLY A 68 -11.54 13.90 -27.80
N PRO A 69 -10.52 14.78 -27.74
CA PRO A 69 -9.86 15.37 -28.92
C PRO A 69 -9.35 14.32 -29.92
N ASP A 70 -9.14 13.07 -29.47
CA ASP A 70 -8.65 11.95 -30.27
C ASP A 70 -9.76 11.05 -30.85
N GLY A 71 -11.03 11.45 -30.73
CA GLY A 71 -12.11 10.88 -31.55
C GLY A 71 -12.56 9.45 -31.20
N GLU A 72 -12.24 8.94 -30.01
CA GLU A 72 -12.65 7.61 -29.58
C GLU A 72 -13.14 7.63 -28.14
N LEU A 73 -14.46 7.69 -27.94
CA LEU A 73 -15.21 7.43 -26.72
C LEU A 73 -16.70 7.68 -27.04
N GLY A 74 -17.56 6.68 -26.88
CA GLY A 74 -18.95 6.76 -27.28
C GLY A 74 -19.91 6.71 -26.09
N LEU A 75 -20.56 7.84 -25.77
CA LEU A 75 -21.57 8.00 -24.70
C LEU A 75 -22.83 7.10 -24.78
N LYS A 76 -22.90 6.15 -25.72
CA LYS A 76 -24.03 5.20 -25.84
C LYS A 76 -23.69 3.78 -25.41
N ARG A 77 -22.44 3.50 -25.08
CA ARG A 77 -22.01 2.14 -24.74
C ARG A 77 -21.07 2.20 -23.55
N LYS A 78 -21.39 1.38 -22.55
CA LYS A 78 -20.52 1.06 -21.40
C LYS A 78 -19.10 0.62 -21.81
N PHE A 79 -18.87 0.32 -23.09
CA PHE A 79 -17.57 -0.06 -23.65
C PHE A 79 -17.29 0.73 -24.95
N ALA A 80 -16.13 1.39 -25.03
CA ALA A 80 -15.60 2.06 -26.21
C ALA A 80 -14.29 1.40 -26.68
N ARG A 81 -13.93 1.57 -27.95
CA ARG A 81 -12.74 0.96 -28.55
C ARG A 81 -11.62 1.99 -28.65
N ASN A 82 -10.43 1.68 -28.14
CA ASN A 82 -9.24 2.54 -28.21
C ASN A 82 -8.52 2.45 -29.58
N PRO A 83 -7.48 3.28 -29.86
CA PRO A 83 -6.92 3.38 -31.21
C PRO A 83 -6.13 2.14 -31.61
N ASN A 84 -5.80 1.32 -30.60
CA ASN A 84 -5.12 0.04 -30.75
C ASN A 84 -6.12 -1.12 -30.95
N GLY A 85 -7.42 -0.85 -30.87
CA GLY A 85 -8.49 -1.80 -31.13
C GLY A 85 -9.03 -2.53 -29.90
N ASP A 86 -8.63 -2.16 -28.69
CA ASP A 86 -9.07 -2.78 -27.43
C ASP A 86 -10.33 -2.13 -26.87
N TRP A 87 -11.13 -2.89 -26.12
CA TRP A 87 -12.37 -2.41 -25.50
C TRP A 87 -12.10 -1.91 -24.07
N ASN A 88 -12.51 -0.67 -23.78
CA ASN A 88 -12.38 -0.01 -22.47
C ASN A 88 -13.76 0.43 -21.95
N TYR A 89 -13.99 0.29 -20.64
CA TYR A 89 -15.14 0.90 -19.97
C TYR A 89 -14.95 2.41 -19.84
N CYS A 90 -15.97 3.21 -20.14
CA CYS A 90 -15.94 4.65 -19.87
C CYS A 90 -17.36 5.19 -19.63
N SER A 91 -17.54 5.89 -18.51
CA SER A 91 -18.76 6.57 -18.14
C SER A 91 -18.67 8.07 -18.47
N ILE A 92 -19.83 8.74 -18.59
CA ILE A 92 -19.88 10.21 -18.66
C ILE A 92 -19.17 10.87 -17.46
N LEU A 93 -19.09 10.17 -16.33
CA LEU A 93 -18.47 10.63 -15.09
C LEU A 93 -16.94 10.70 -15.22
N ASP A 94 -16.32 9.74 -15.91
CA ASP A 94 -14.88 9.77 -16.21
C ASP A 94 -14.53 10.97 -17.13
N VAL A 95 -15.40 11.25 -18.11
CA VAL A 95 -15.27 12.42 -18.99
C VAL A 95 -15.44 13.73 -18.20
N MET A 96 -16.36 13.76 -17.23
CA MET A 96 -16.60 14.92 -16.38
C MET A 96 -15.44 15.19 -15.42
N ASP A 97 -14.84 14.14 -14.86
CA ASP A 97 -13.62 14.24 -14.03
C ASP A 97 -12.41 14.70 -14.84
N GLU A 98 -12.28 14.24 -16.09
CA GLU A 98 -11.23 14.72 -16.99
C GLU A 98 -11.41 16.20 -17.34
N VAL A 99 -12.65 16.62 -17.64
CA VAL A 99 -12.99 18.04 -17.86
C VAL A 99 -12.67 18.87 -16.63
N LEU A 100 -13.03 18.41 -15.42
CA LEU A 100 -12.73 19.10 -14.18
C LEU A 100 -11.21 19.23 -13.94
N THR A 101 -10.47 18.15 -14.18
CA THR A 101 -9.01 18.11 -14.05
C THR A 101 -8.35 19.12 -15.01
N ARG A 102 -8.77 19.14 -16.27
CA ARG A 102 -8.26 20.09 -17.29
C ARG A 102 -8.63 21.54 -16.97
N VAL A 103 -9.84 21.78 -16.45
CA VAL A 103 -10.30 23.09 -15.98
C VAL A 103 -9.40 23.60 -14.85
N LYS A 104 -9.13 22.78 -13.83
CA LYS A 104 -8.26 23.12 -12.69
C LYS A 104 -6.83 23.44 -13.14
N LEU A 105 -6.27 22.62 -14.03
CA LEU A 105 -4.95 22.82 -14.64
C LEU A 105 -4.85 24.14 -15.43
N ARG A 106 -5.83 24.45 -16.28
CA ARG A 106 -5.83 25.69 -17.10
C ARG A 106 -6.02 26.96 -16.28
N LEU A 107 -6.71 26.88 -15.14
CA LEU A 107 -6.98 28.06 -14.31
C LEU A 107 -5.82 28.46 -13.38
N GLY A 108 -4.79 27.61 -13.27
CA GLY A 108 -3.59 27.88 -12.47
C GLY A 108 -3.77 27.59 -10.98
N GLU A 109 -4.78 26.81 -10.60
CA GLU A 109 -4.93 26.25 -9.25
C GLU A 109 -4.13 24.94 -9.14
N GLY A 110 -2.86 25.00 -9.53
CA GLY A 110 -1.86 24.00 -9.16
C GLY A 110 -1.35 24.36 -7.76
N ASP A 111 -1.49 23.42 -6.82
CA ASP A 111 -1.22 23.56 -5.38
C ASP A 111 -2.20 24.47 -4.62
N ASP A 112 -3.44 24.02 -4.46
CA ASP A 112 -4.10 24.09 -3.15
C ASP A 112 -5.34 23.17 -3.09
N ALA A 113 -5.47 22.45 -1.97
CA ALA A 113 -6.68 21.87 -1.39
C ALA A 113 -7.32 20.56 -1.94
N THR A 114 -7.49 19.63 -0.98
CA THR A 114 -8.66 18.75 -0.70
C THR A 114 -9.30 17.91 -1.82
N PRO A 115 -9.28 16.56 -1.71
CA PRO A 115 -10.17 15.69 -2.47
C PRO A 115 -11.41 15.29 -1.64
N ASP A 116 -12.59 15.34 -2.27
CA ASP A 116 -13.79 14.64 -1.79
C ASP A 116 -14.29 13.60 -2.82
N VAL A 117 -14.69 12.49 -2.21
CA VAL A 117 -15.31 11.19 -2.53
C VAL A 117 -16.15 11.03 -3.83
N PRO A 118 -16.01 9.87 -4.51
CA PRO A 118 -17.13 9.22 -5.20
C PRO A 118 -17.44 7.81 -4.65
N ASP A 119 -18.73 7.44 -4.71
CA ASP A 119 -19.33 6.20 -4.19
C ASP A 119 -19.35 5.05 -5.21
N MET A 120 -19.54 3.82 -4.70
CA MET A 120 -19.23 2.51 -5.30
C MET A 120 -20.30 1.95 -6.26
N PRO A 121 -19.93 1.17 -7.31
CA PRO A 121 -20.88 0.29 -7.99
C PRO A 121 -20.78 -1.18 -7.54
N ASP A 122 -21.93 -1.84 -7.61
CA ASP A 122 -22.19 -3.28 -7.41
C ASP A 122 -21.83 -4.09 -8.69
N GLN A 123 -21.01 -5.14 -8.52
CA GLN A 123 -20.70 -6.28 -9.44
C GLN A 123 -19.75 -6.08 -10.66
N PRO A 124 -19.26 -7.20 -11.24
CA PRO A 124 -18.19 -8.09 -10.78
C PRO A 124 -16.80 -7.65 -11.30
N ALA A 125 -15.74 -7.96 -10.54
CA ALA A 125 -14.40 -7.39 -10.72
C ALA A 125 -13.78 -7.57 -12.14
N GLU A 126 -13.57 -6.46 -12.85
CA GLU A 126 -12.69 -6.35 -14.03
C GLU A 126 -11.24 -5.96 -13.63
N PRO A 127 -10.23 -6.39 -14.43
CA PRO A 127 -8.83 -6.37 -14.03
C PRO A 127 -8.18 -4.98 -14.13
N LEU A 128 -7.33 -4.65 -13.14
CA LEU A 128 -6.63 -3.36 -13.04
C LEU A 128 -5.59 -3.19 -14.16
N HIS A 129 -5.80 -2.25 -15.08
CA HIS A 129 -4.75 -1.76 -15.97
C HIS A 129 -3.94 -0.66 -15.26
N LEU A 130 -2.64 -0.92 -15.03
CA LEU A 130 -1.71 0.01 -14.38
C LEU A 130 -0.65 0.49 -15.38
N ASP A 131 -0.45 1.80 -15.42
CA ASP A 131 0.73 2.41 -16.06
C ASP A 131 1.99 2.09 -15.23
N PRO A 132 3.16 1.88 -15.86
CA PRO A 132 4.40 1.65 -15.14
C PRO A 132 4.77 2.88 -14.29
N VAL A 133 5.10 2.64 -13.02
CA VAL A 133 5.66 3.66 -12.12
C VAL A 133 7.08 3.95 -12.58
N VAL A 134 7.28 5.02 -13.35
CA VAL A 134 8.60 5.51 -13.74
C VAL A 134 9.11 6.46 -12.63
N ASP A 135 10.31 6.19 -12.11
CA ASP A 135 11.05 6.95 -11.07
C ASP A 135 10.76 6.67 -9.57
N ALA A 136 10.90 5.41 -9.15
CA ALA A 136 11.11 5.05 -7.74
C ALA A 136 12.50 4.39 -7.54
N GLU A 137 13.20 4.73 -6.44
CA GLU A 137 14.49 4.12 -6.08
C GLU A 137 14.35 2.58 -6.03
N ALA A 138 15.34 1.86 -6.53
CA ALA A 138 15.35 0.41 -6.55
C ALA A 138 15.65 -0.14 -5.15
N LEU A 139 14.64 -0.64 -4.45
CA LEU A 139 14.80 -1.29 -3.14
C LEU A 139 14.79 -2.81 -3.28
N THR A 140 15.86 -3.48 -2.83
CA THR A 140 15.93 -4.93 -2.74
C THR A 140 16.21 -5.37 -1.30
N ILE A 141 15.39 -6.30 -0.82
CA ILE A 141 15.50 -6.91 0.51
C ILE A 141 16.14 -8.27 0.33
N VAL A 142 17.21 -8.53 1.09
CA VAL A 142 17.97 -9.78 1.01
C VAL A 142 18.04 -10.43 2.39
N ALA A 143 17.74 -11.71 2.46
CA ALA A 143 17.99 -12.54 3.62
C ALA A 143 18.60 -13.88 3.19
N ARG A 144 19.62 -14.33 3.90
CA ARG A 144 20.27 -15.61 3.67
C ARG A 144 20.38 -16.34 5.00
N ASN A 145 20.00 -17.61 5.00
CA ASN A 145 20.07 -18.51 6.16
C ASN A 145 19.30 -18.04 7.39
N PHE A 146 18.20 -17.32 7.20
CA PHE A 146 17.45 -16.72 8.30
C PHE A 146 16.08 -17.40 8.46
N TYR A 147 15.87 -18.10 9.58
CA TYR A 147 14.62 -18.81 9.90
C TYR A 147 14.08 -19.66 8.73
N GLY A 148 12.92 -19.33 8.15
CA GLY A 148 12.33 -20.03 7.01
C GLY A 148 12.93 -19.66 5.66
N LEU A 149 13.93 -18.77 5.61
CA LEU A 149 14.54 -18.25 4.38
C LEU A 149 15.97 -18.76 4.22
N ARG A 150 16.16 -19.79 3.36
CA ARG A 150 17.51 -20.22 2.94
C ARG A 150 18.16 -19.15 2.07
N GLU A 151 17.44 -18.70 1.05
CA GLU A 151 17.80 -17.60 0.16
C GLU A 151 16.54 -16.76 -0.08
N PHE A 152 16.64 -15.45 0.09
CA PHE A 152 15.57 -14.50 -0.16
C PHE A 152 16.18 -13.24 -0.76
N ARG A 153 15.73 -12.84 -1.95
CA ARG A 153 16.12 -11.63 -2.66
C ARG A 153 14.91 -11.07 -3.37
N PHE A 154 14.29 -10.07 -2.78
CA PHE A 154 13.03 -9.52 -3.23
C PHE A 154 13.16 -8.04 -3.55
N ARG A 155 12.90 -7.67 -4.81
CA ARG A 155 12.83 -6.27 -5.25
C ARG A 155 11.41 -5.76 -4.99
N ALA A 156 11.28 -4.79 -4.11
CA ALA A 156 10.00 -4.20 -3.77
C ALA A 156 9.69 -3.02 -4.71
N ASP A 157 8.55 -3.07 -5.38
CA ASP A 157 8.04 -1.98 -6.23
C ASP A 157 6.51 -1.96 -6.22
N GLY A 158 5.93 -0.76 -6.33
CA GLY A 158 4.48 -0.54 -6.28
C GLY A 158 3.79 -1.34 -5.18
N VAL A 159 2.77 -2.13 -5.55
CA VAL A 159 2.21 -3.19 -4.70
C VAL A 159 2.66 -4.53 -5.25
N SER A 160 3.26 -5.36 -4.39
CA SER A 160 3.78 -6.67 -4.74
C SER A 160 3.21 -7.75 -3.82
N LEU A 161 2.87 -8.91 -4.38
CA LEU A 161 2.36 -10.07 -3.64
C LEU A 161 3.47 -11.09 -3.41
N ILE A 162 3.56 -11.64 -2.19
CA ILE A 162 4.33 -12.84 -1.89
C ILE A 162 3.35 -13.96 -1.57
N VAL A 163 3.36 -15.00 -2.39
CA VAL A 163 2.54 -16.21 -2.23
C VAL A 163 3.42 -17.45 -2.10
N GLY A 164 2.88 -18.54 -1.58
CA GLY A 164 3.62 -19.78 -1.37
C GLY A 164 3.00 -20.64 -0.30
N ALA A 165 3.47 -21.88 -0.18
CA ALA A 165 2.93 -22.85 0.76
C ALA A 165 3.08 -22.41 2.23
N ASN A 166 2.33 -23.08 3.11
CA ASN A 166 2.50 -22.90 4.56
C ASN A 166 3.90 -23.32 4.97
N GLY A 167 4.59 -22.47 5.74
CA GLY A 167 5.96 -22.72 6.17
C GLY A 167 7.05 -22.36 5.15
N ALA A 168 6.70 -21.83 3.97
CA ALA A 168 7.69 -21.38 2.97
C ALA A 168 8.47 -20.13 3.39
N GLY A 169 8.06 -19.44 4.47
CA GLY A 169 8.78 -18.29 5.03
C GLY A 169 8.19 -16.91 4.72
N LYS A 170 6.91 -16.82 4.28
CA LYS A 170 6.26 -15.53 3.96
C LYS A 170 6.26 -14.55 5.14
N THR A 171 5.74 -14.97 6.29
CA THR A 171 5.81 -14.18 7.53
C THR A 171 7.26 -13.86 7.92
N THR A 172 8.18 -14.82 7.75
CA THR A 172 9.62 -14.58 8.00
C THR A 172 10.17 -13.45 7.12
N ALA A 173 9.79 -13.38 5.85
CA ALA A 173 10.22 -12.32 4.93
C ALA A 173 9.78 -10.93 5.41
N LEU A 174 8.56 -10.81 5.92
CA LEU A 174 8.04 -9.58 6.50
C LEU A 174 8.73 -9.23 7.82
N LEU A 175 8.99 -10.24 8.67
CA LEU A 175 9.68 -10.05 9.94
C LEU A 175 11.12 -9.57 9.78
N VAL A 176 11.80 -9.86 8.66
CA VAL A 176 13.12 -9.26 8.36
C VAL A 176 13.03 -7.74 8.41
N LEU A 177 12.03 -7.13 7.77
CA LEU A 177 11.87 -5.66 7.75
C LEU A 177 11.62 -5.10 9.15
N LYS A 178 10.76 -5.79 9.93
CA LYS A 178 10.47 -5.40 11.32
C LYS A 178 11.74 -5.48 12.17
N LEU A 179 12.50 -6.56 12.04
CA LEU A 179 13.74 -6.79 12.76
C LEU A 179 14.77 -5.70 12.46
N LEU A 180 15.01 -5.39 11.18
CA LEU A 180 15.99 -4.39 10.76
C LEU A 180 15.64 -3.00 11.28
N ARG A 181 14.37 -2.60 11.18
CA ARG A 181 13.89 -1.33 11.73
C ARG A 181 14.06 -1.25 13.24
N VAL A 182 13.57 -2.26 13.97
CA VAL A 182 13.68 -2.26 15.45
C VAL A 182 15.15 -2.31 15.87
N ALA A 183 16.02 -3.00 15.13
CA ALA A 183 17.45 -3.03 15.38
C ALA A 183 18.11 -1.66 15.20
N LEU A 184 17.67 -0.87 14.20
CA LEU A 184 18.11 0.51 14.01
C LEU A 184 17.66 1.43 15.15
N GLU A 185 16.44 1.25 15.65
CA GLU A 185 15.85 2.08 16.70
C GLU A 185 16.37 1.75 18.10
N ARG A 186 16.47 0.45 18.42
CA ARG A 186 16.64 -0.06 19.79
C ARG A 186 17.87 -0.93 19.99
N GLY A 187 18.57 -1.28 18.91
CA GLY A 187 19.69 -2.21 18.93
C GLY A 187 19.26 -3.65 18.63
N LEU A 188 20.19 -4.43 18.11
CA LEU A 188 19.92 -5.76 17.55
C LEU A 188 19.45 -6.77 18.62
N SER A 189 20.01 -6.71 19.84
CA SER A 189 19.62 -7.63 20.92
C SER A 189 18.16 -7.46 21.33
N GLU A 190 17.69 -6.22 21.50
CA GLU A 190 16.28 -5.95 21.82
C GLU A 190 15.39 -6.30 20.63
N ALA A 191 15.83 -6.01 19.41
CA ALA A 191 15.08 -6.36 18.21
C ALA A 191 14.85 -7.87 18.08
N ILE A 192 15.87 -8.69 18.32
CA ILE A 192 15.72 -10.16 18.33
C ILE A 192 14.75 -10.60 19.43
N ALA A 193 14.86 -10.05 20.63
CA ALA A 193 13.97 -10.42 21.73
C ALA A 193 12.50 -10.06 21.46
N VAL A 194 12.24 -8.86 20.92
CA VAL A 194 10.88 -8.33 20.73
C VAL A 194 10.22 -8.84 19.45
N VAL A 195 11.00 -8.99 18.37
CA VAL A 195 10.44 -9.36 17.05
C VAL A 195 10.35 -10.87 16.87
N LEU A 196 11.28 -11.62 17.45
CA LEU A 196 11.44 -13.06 17.20
C LEU A 196 11.16 -13.92 18.44
N ASP A 197 10.69 -13.29 19.54
CA ASP A 197 10.48 -13.93 20.85
C ASP A 197 11.73 -14.66 21.38
N GLY A 198 12.90 -14.11 21.05
CA GLY A 198 14.20 -14.67 21.41
C GLY A 198 15.04 -15.08 20.20
N GLY A 199 16.25 -15.55 20.50
CA GLY A 199 17.28 -15.84 19.50
C GLY A 199 17.39 -17.32 19.10
N HIS A 200 16.51 -18.20 19.58
CA HIS A 200 16.64 -19.62 19.27
C HIS A 200 16.29 -19.88 17.81
N GLY A 201 17.17 -20.58 17.08
CA GLY A 201 16.86 -21.01 15.71
C GLY A 201 16.90 -19.90 14.65
N LEU A 202 17.65 -18.81 14.85
CA LEU A 202 17.82 -17.77 13.82
C LEU A 202 18.33 -18.33 12.49
N ARG A 203 19.12 -19.39 12.53
CA ARG A 203 19.69 -20.04 11.36
C ARG A 203 18.65 -20.94 10.69
N HIS A 204 18.55 -20.83 9.36
CA HIS A 204 17.76 -21.75 8.57
C HIS A 204 18.18 -23.20 8.79
N ARG A 205 17.20 -24.11 8.94
CA ARG A 205 17.43 -25.51 9.35
C ARG A 205 18.40 -26.26 8.44
N ASP A 206 18.37 -25.96 7.13
CA ASP A 206 19.21 -26.60 6.10
C ASP A 206 20.45 -25.77 5.72
N ALA A 207 20.75 -24.70 6.46
CA ALA A 207 21.94 -23.90 6.18
C ALA A 207 23.21 -24.61 6.68
N PRO A 208 24.28 -24.71 5.86
CA PRO A 208 25.57 -25.20 6.32
C PRO A 208 26.09 -24.42 7.54
N PRO A 209 26.75 -25.08 8.52
CA PRO A 209 27.20 -24.43 9.74
C PRO A 209 28.20 -23.27 9.54
N ASP A 210 28.96 -23.32 8.44
CA ASP A 210 30.00 -22.35 8.07
C ASP A 210 29.48 -21.15 7.28
N GLU A 211 28.27 -21.24 6.72
CA GLU A 211 27.66 -20.09 6.06
C GLU A 211 27.08 -19.10 7.08
N PRO A 212 27.23 -17.78 6.89
CA PRO A 212 26.67 -16.80 7.82
C PRO A 212 25.14 -16.71 7.67
N VAL A 213 24.49 -16.20 8.73
CA VAL A 213 23.13 -15.66 8.63
C VAL A 213 23.27 -14.18 8.28
N GLU A 214 22.70 -13.76 7.16
CA GLU A 214 22.95 -12.45 6.56
C GLU A 214 21.63 -11.79 6.20
N LEU A 215 21.48 -10.52 6.58
CA LEU A 215 20.36 -9.66 6.22
C LEU A 215 20.93 -8.44 5.51
N SER A 216 20.35 -8.03 4.39
CA SER A 216 20.87 -6.91 3.61
C SER A 216 19.74 -6.10 2.97
N ILE A 217 19.98 -4.80 2.84
CA ILE A 217 19.15 -3.86 2.10
C ILE A 217 20.02 -3.26 1.00
N GLU A 218 19.54 -3.33 -0.23
CA GLU A 218 20.12 -2.65 -1.37
C GLU A 218 19.16 -1.54 -1.80
N LEU A 219 19.68 -0.32 -1.90
CA LEU A 219 18.93 0.87 -2.28
C LEU A 219 19.74 1.60 -3.35
N ASP A 220 19.30 1.50 -4.61
CA ASP A 220 20.04 1.99 -5.78
C ASP A 220 21.50 1.49 -5.83
N ASP A 221 22.48 2.36 -5.58
CA ASP A 221 23.91 2.04 -5.54
C ASP A 221 24.42 1.70 -4.12
N LEU A 222 23.57 1.83 -3.11
CA LEU A 222 23.89 1.51 -1.72
C LEU A 222 23.62 0.04 -1.42
N ARG A 223 24.55 -0.59 -0.69
CA ARG A 223 24.39 -1.94 -0.16
C ARG A 223 24.77 -1.98 1.31
N TRP A 224 23.79 -2.19 2.18
CA TRP A 224 23.99 -2.42 3.60
C TRP A 224 23.85 -3.91 3.92
N VAL A 225 24.80 -4.45 4.68
CA VAL A 225 24.87 -5.87 5.04
C VAL A 225 25.03 -5.98 6.56
N LEU A 226 24.22 -6.82 7.17
CA LEU A 226 24.28 -7.22 8.57
C LEU A 226 24.45 -8.74 8.65
N VAL A 227 25.55 -9.17 9.25
CA VAL A 227 25.78 -10.58 9.57
C VAL A 227 25.38 -10.81 11.01
N LEU A 228 24.53 -11.81 11.26
CA LEU A 228 24.15 -12.23 12.61
C LEU A 228 25.17 -13.26 13.11
N GLY A 229 25.67 -13.02 14.32
CA GLY A 229 26.63 -13.87 15.02
C GLY A 229 25.96 -14.95 15.86
N ALA A 230 26.78 -15.80 16.49
CA ALA A 230 26.28 -16.76 17.46
C ALA A 230 25.70 -16.04 18.68
N LEU A 231 24.50 -16.45 19.09
CA LEU A 231 23.83 -15.88 20.25
C LEU A 231 24.35 -16.51 21.54
N THR A 232 25.40 -15.93 22.08
CA THR A 232 25.86 -16.20 23.44
C THR A 232 25.26 -15.16 24.40
N PRO A 233 24.72 -15.58 25.57
CA PRO A 233 24.23 -14.64 26.58
C PRO A 233 25.28 -13.59 26.93
N GLY A 234 24.94 -12.31 26.77
CA GLY A 234 25.83 -11.17 27.04
C GLY A 234 26.81 -10.82 25.92
N ALA A 235 26.84 -11.57 24.81
CA ALA A 235 27.60 -11.22 23.62
C ALA A 235 26.77 -10.37 22.65
N ASP A 236 27.46 -9.60 21.81
CA ASP A 236 26.82 -8.86 20.73
C ASP A 236 26.31 -9.84 19.65
N PRO A 237 25.01 -9.81 19.31
CA PRO A 237 24.44 -10.70 18.30
C PRO A 237 24.89 -10.36 16.87
N SER A 238 25.62 -9.27 16.63
CA SER A 238 26.16 -8.94 15.31
C SER A 238 27.52 -9.61 15.08
N GLY A 239 27.58 -10.46 14.05
CA GLY A 239 28.81 -11.03 13.51
C GLY A 239 29.59 -10.07 12.59
N GLY A 240 28.98 -8.96 12.19
CA GLY A 240 29.59 -7.89 11.42
C GLY A 240 28.53 -7.02 10.72
N GLU A 241 28.93 -5.83 10.28
CA GLU A 241 28.05 -4.93 9.53
C GLU A 241 28.88 -4.07 8.58
N SER A 242 28.36 -3.79 7.38
CA SER A 242 29.02 -2.90 6.42
C SER A 242 28.02 -2.16 5.56
N LEU A 243 28.41 -0.96 5.11
CA LEU A 243 27.70 -0.19 4.10
C LEU A 243 28.66 0.14 2.96
N HIS A 244 28.22 -0.10 1.74
CA HIS A 244 28.93 0.24 0.51
C HIS A 244 28.09 1.18 -0.35
N ALA A 245 28.76 2.09 -1.07
CA ALA A 245 28.18 2.93 -2.12
C ALA A 245 28.95 2.65 -3.41
N GLY A 246 28.37 1.83 -4.29
CA GLY A 246 29.11 1.15 -5.36
C GLY A 246 30.30 0.38 -4.81
N GLU A 247 31.49 0.63 -5.35
CA GLU A 247 32.74 0.00 -4.89
C GLU A 247 33.32 0.63 -3.61
N ARG A 248 32.80 1.78 -3.16
CA ARG A 248 33.30 2.49 -1.97
C ARG A 248 32.75 1.86 -0.70
N GLU A 249 33.62 1.33 0.15
CA GLU A 249 33.25 1.03 1.54
C GLU A 249 33.02 2.33 2.31
N VAL A 250 31.78 2.54 2.76
CA VAL A 250 31.40 3.68 3.60
C VAL A 250 31.84 3.41 5.04
N PHE A 251 31.43 2.26 5.58
CA PHE A 251 31.91 1.80 6.88
C PHE A 251 31.93 0.29 6.98
N ARG A 252 32.71 -0.19 7.95
CA ARG A 252 32.70 -1.59 8.39
C ARG A 252 32.77 -1.67 9.90
N ARG A 253 31.95 -2.56 10.47
CA ARG A 253 31.92 -2.93 11.88
C ARG A 253 32.26 -4.40 12.01
N ASP A 254 33.26 -4.73 12.82
CA ASP A 254 33.61 -6.13 13.11
C ASP A 254 32.73 -6.73 14.23
N ALA A 255 32.84 -8.05 14.44
CA ALA A 255 32.14 -8.78 15.49
C ALA A 255 32.50 -8.31 16.92
N LEU A 256 33.62 -7.59 17.09
CA LEU A 256 34.04 -7.02 18.37
C LEU A 256 33.49 -5.59 18.58
N GLY A 257 32.61 -5.13 17.69
CA GLY A 257 32.00 -3.81 17.74
C GLY A 257 32.95 -2.67 17.39
N THR A 258 34.11 -2.95 16.80
CA THR A 258 34.99 -1.93 16.25
C THR A 258 34.39 -1.44 14.94
N LEU A 259 34.01 -0.17 14.90
CA LEU A 259 33.48 0.49 13.71
C LEU A 259 34.58 1.35 13.07
N ARG A 260 34.79 1.20 11.76
CA ARG A 260 35.71 2.01 10.95
C ARG A 260 34.94 2.75 9.87
N HIS A 261 35.25 4.04 9.73
CA HIS A 261 34.71 4.92 8.68
C HIS A 261 35.85 5.85 8.23
N GLY A 262 36.44 5.56 7.07
CA GLY A 262 37.71 6.17 6.65
C GLY A 262 38.81 5.91 7.68
N GLU A 263 39.50 6.96 8.13
CA GLU A 263 40.53 6.88 9.17
C GLU A 263 39.96 6.87 10.60
N ARG A 264 38.65 7.14 10.76
CA ARG A 264 38.02 7.18 12.08
C ARG A 264 37.70 5.78 12.57
N GLN A 265 37.97 5.56 13.85
CA GLN A 265 37.58 4.35 14.57
C GLN A 265 36.65 4.73 15.73
N LEU A 266 35.48 4.09 15.78
CA LEU A 266 34.45 4.25 16.78
C LEU A 266 34.15 2.90 17.45
N ARG A 267 33.43 2.94 18.57
CA ARG A 267 32.93 1.72 19.25
C ARG A 267 31.41 1.70 19.21
N ALA A 268 30.87 0.64 18.62
CA ALA A 268 29.44 0.40 18.46
C ALA A 268 28.98 -0.71 19.43
N ASN A 269 28.95 -0.39 20.73
CA ASN A 269 28.66 -1.35 21.80
C ASN A 269 27.18 -1.76 21.78
N GLY A 270 26.83 -2.91 21.17
CA GLY A 270 25.46 -3.41 21.09
C GLY A 270 24.50 -2.62 20.20
N ARG A 271 25.01 -1.58 19.52
CA ARG A 271 24.28 -0.80 18.50
C ARG A 271 24.79 -1.16 17.12
N LEU A 272 23.92 -1.00 16.13
CA LEU A 272 24.33 -1.03 14.72
C LEU A 272 25.37 0.07 14.46
N GLY A 273 26.33 -0.22 13.58
CA GLY A 273 27.27 0.72 13.01
C GLY A 273 26.56 1.87 12.31
N LEU A 274 25.48 1.57 11.57
CA LEU A 274 24.63 2.59 10.94
C LEU A 274 24.10 3.59 11.98
N ARG A 275 23.53 3.09 13.09
CA ARG A 275 23.05 3.95 14.20
C ARG A 275 24.19 4.74 14.84
N THR A 276 25.32 4.08 15.05
CA THR A 276 26.49 4.70 15.70
C THR A 276 27.03 5.87 14.87
N LEU A 277 27.04 5.76 13.54
CA LEU A 277 27.47 6.86 12.66
C LEU A 277 26.48 8.02 12.65
N LEU A 278 25.17 7.74 12.57
CA LEU A 278 24.12 8.78 12.67
C LEU A 278 24.27 9.61 13.95
N ASP A 279 24.59 8.96 15.07
CA ASP A 279 24.77 9.62 16.37
C ASP A 279 26.12 10.38 16.48
N SER A 280 27.10 10.08 15.62
CA SER A 280 28.49 10.56 15.75
C SER A 280 28.80 11.93 15.14
N GLN A 281 27.77 12.68 14.69
CA GLN A 281 27.89 13.94 13.94
C GLN A 281 28.67 13.84 12.60
N VAL A 282 28.96 12.62 12.14
CA VAL A 282 29.49 12.39 10.78
C VAL A 282 28.37 12.62 9.78
N LYS A 283 28.55 13.58 8.88
CA LYS A 283 27.67 13.76 7.73
C LYS A 283 28.11 12.84 6.60
N GLU A 284 27.44 11.72 6.46
CA GLU A 284 27.65 10.77 5.37
C GLU A 284 26.29 10.46 4.72
N PRO A 285 26.02 10.99 3.51
CA PRO A 285 24.72 10.85 2.86
C PRO A 285 24.26 9.40 2.70
N ALA A 286 25.18 8.46 2.43
CA ALA A 286 24.85 7.04 2.29
C ALA A 286 24.30 6.45 3.62
N VAL A 287 24.82 6.91 4.75
CA VAL A 287 24.34 6.49 6.08
C VAL A 287 22.96 7.07 6.35
N GLU A 288 22.73 8.35 6.03
CA GLU A 288 21.45 9.03 6.21
C GLU A 288 20.35 8.42 5.34
N GLN A 289 20.63 8.17 4.06
CA GLN A 289 19.68 7.58 3.11
C GLN A 289 19.31 6.14 3.49
N MET A 290 20.30 5.30 3.81
CA MET A 290 20.05 3.91 4.24
C MET A 290 19.27 3.87 5.57
N ALA A 291 19.60 4.74 6.52
CA ALA A 291 18.90 4.81 7.79
C ALA A 291 17.45 5.31 7.63
N ALA A 292 17.21 6.28 6.75
CA ALA A 292 15.87 6.73 6.41
C ALA A 292 15.05 5.61 5.78
N CYS A 293 15.64 4.85 4.85
CA CYS A 293 14.99 3.69 4.22
C CYS A 293 14.62 2.60 5.24
N ILE A 294 15.55 2.19 6.11
CA ILE A 294 15.26 1.18 7.14
C ILE A 294 14.26 1.73 8.17
N GLY A 295 14.39 3.01 8.51
CA GLY A 295 13.54 3.68 9.50
C GLY A 295 12.09 3.92 9.05
N SER A 296 11.82 3.93 7.73
CA SER A 296 10.50 4.10 7.12
C SER A 296 9.72 2.80 6.93
N MET A 297 10.34 1.65 7.19
CA MET A 297 9.68 0.36 7.09
C MET A 297 8.54 0.23 8.10
N SER A 298 7.41 -0.30 7.68
CA SER A 298 6.29 -0.65 8.56
C SER A 298 5.87 -2.08 8.27
N VAL A 299 5.66 -2.86 9.33
CA VAL A 299 5.22 -4.26 9.21
C VAL A 299 4.01 -4.46 10.10
N MET A 300 2.93 -4.91 9.48
CA MET A 300 1.64 -5.23 10.10
C MET A 300 1.42 -6.74 10.02
N HIS A 301 1.14 -7.36 11.15
CA HIS A 301 0.82 -8.79 11.25
C HIS A 301 -0.01 -9.05 12.51
N ASP A 302 -0.76 -10.15 12.57
CA ASP A 302 -1.55 -10.57 13.73
C ASP A 302 -2.33 -9.42 14.37
N LEU A 303 -3.24 -8.79 13.62
CA LEU A 303 -3.99 -7.63 14.09
C LEU A 303 -4.72 -7.95 15.41
N ASP A 304 -4.45 -7.18 16.47
CA ASP A 304 -5.15 -7.35 17.75
C ASP A 304 -6.47 -6.56 17.75
N LEU A 305 -7.44 -7.10 17.03
CA LEU A 305 -8.77 -6.52 16.93
C LEU A 305 -9.49 -6.52 18.29
N HIS A 306 -9.17 -7.46 19.19
CA HIS A 306 -9.80 -7.53 20.50
C HIS A 306 -9.33 -6.39 21.41
N ALA A 307 -8.02 -6.14 21.48
CA ALA A 307 -7.45 -5.00 22.18
C ALA A 307 -8.02 -3.69 21.62
N LEU A 308 -8.05 -3.54 20.29
CA LEU A 308 -8.53 -2.31 19.66
C LEU A 308 -10.02 -2.02 19.90
N ARG A 309 -10.87 -3.05 20.10
CA ARG A 309 -12.27 -2.87 20.56
C ARG A 309 -12.34 -2.22 21.93
N GLY A 310 -11.35 -2.46 22.80
CA GLY A 310 -11.22 -1.79 24.09
C GLY A 310 -10.89 -0.31 23.95
N GLY A 311 -10.43 0.14 22.78
CA GLY A 311 -9.89 1.47 22.54
C GLY A 311 -8.36 1.46 22.50
N SER A 312 -7.78 2.60 22.10
CA SER A 312 -6.33 2.81 22.13
C SER A 312 -5.92 3.59 23.38
N ASN A 313 -4.68 3.44 23.82
CA ASN A 313 -4.12 4.28 24.88
C ASN A 313 -4.05 5.75 24.40
N THR A 314 -4.43 6.72 25.23
CA THR A 314 -4.41 8.16 24.89
C THR A 314 -3.00 8.74 24.75
N ALA A 315 -1.96 8.01 25.14
CA ALA A 315 -0.58 8.42 25.00
C ALA A 315 -0.24 8.75 23.54
N HIS A 316 0.49 9.85 23.36
CA HIS A 316 0.90 10.28 22.03
C HIS A 316 1.73 9.20 21.33
N ALA A 317 1.30 8.82 20.12
CA ALA A 317 2.02 7.90 19.26
C ALA A 317 2.42 8.61 17.95
N THR A 318 3.68 8.45 17.55
CA THR A 318 4.19 8.97 16.27
C THR A 318 4.14 7.92 15.15
N ARG A 319 3.89 6.65 15.49
CA ARG A 319 3.91 5.51 14.57
C ARG A 319 2.81 4.53 14.93
N LEU A 320 2.29 3.83 13.92
CA LEU A 320 1.31 2.76 14.11
C LEU A 320 2.04 1.52 14.66
N SER A 321 1.45 0.86 15.66
CA SER A 321 1.98 -0.39 16.19
C SER A 321 1.81 -1.52 15.17
N SER A 322 2.69 -2.52 15.23
CA SER A 322 2.66 -3.66 14.28
C SER A 322 1.41 -4.54 14.38
N HIS A 323 0.61 -4.37 15.43
CA HIS A 323 -0.67 -5.07 15.66
C HIS A 323 -1.89 -4.13 15.59
N GLY A 324 -1.68 -2.83 15.33
CA GLY A 324 -2.76 -1.84 15.16
C GLY A 324 -3.42 -1.30 16.43
N GLU A 325 -2.99 -1.71 17.62
CA GLU A 325 -3.61 -1.35 18.91
C GLU A 325 -3.74 0.16 19.17
N ASN A 326 -2.87 0.98 18.56
CA ASN A 326 -2.89 2.44 18.70
C ASN A 326 -3.55 3.18 17.52
N ALA A 327 -4.23 2.47 16.62
CA ALA A 327 -4.84 3.05 15.41
C ALA A 327 -5.85 4.16 15.73
N ILE A 328 -6.68 4.01 16.78
CA ILE A 328 -7.68 5.02 17.15
C ILE A 328 -6.98 6.31 17.61
N THR A 329 -5.90 6.19 18.38
CA THR A 329 -5.10 7.35 18.82
C THR A 329 -4.45 8.06 17.65
N MET A 330 -3.95 7.32 16.66
CA MET A 330 -3.40 7.92 15.44
C MET A 330 -4.46 8.65 14.64
N LEU A 331 -5.61 8.03 14.39
CA LEU A 331 -6.71 8.63 13.63
C LEU A 331 -7.20 9.93 14.27
N ARG A 332 -7.41 9.94 15.59
CA ARG A 332 -7.80 11.15 16.31
C ARG A 332 -6.74 12.25 16.20
N ALA A 333 -5.46 11.91 16.29
CA ALA A 333 -4.38 12.88 16.14
C ALA A 333 -4.38 13.51 14.74
N TRP A 334 -4.58 12.70 13.69
CA TRP A 334 -4.68 13.17 12.30
C TRP A 334 -5.93 14.01 12.05
N TRP A 335 -7.07 13.63 12.64
CA TRP A 335 -8.32 14.39 12.55
C TRP A 335 -8.19 15.80 13.16
N GLN A 336 -7.52 15.91 14.31
CA GLN A 336 -7.33 17.19 15.02
C GLN A 336 -6.29 18.10 14.36
N ARG A 337 -5.21 17.53 13.80
CA ARG A 337 -4.09 18.31 13.26
C ARG A 337 -4.27 18.59 11.77
N LYS A 338 -4.51 19.85 11.41
CA LYS A 338 -4.74 20.28 10.01
C LYS A 338 -3.73 19.72 8.99
N PRO A 339 -2.40 19.69 9.25
CA PRO A 339 -1.43 19.13 8.30
C PRO A 339 -1.62 17.62 8.03
N ASP A 340 -2.14 16.89 9.02
CA ASP A 340 -2.24 15.43 8.97
C ASP A 340 -3.65 14.95 8.58
N ARG A 341 -4.62 15.86 8.39
CA ARG A 341 -6.02 15.53 8.07
C ARG A 341 -6.17 14.68 6.82
N HIS A 342 -5.29 14.85 5.83
CA HIS A 342 -5.29 14.03 4.62
C HIS A 342 -5.16 12.52 4.92
N ARG A 343 -4.44 12.15 6.00
CA ARG A 343 -4.31 10.76 6.46
C ARG A 343 -5.62 10.24 7.05
N TYR A 344 -6.31 11.05 7.86
CA TYR A 344 -7.65 10.72 8.37
C TYR A 344 -8.64 10.55 7.22
N THR A 345 -8.69 11.51 6.29
CA THR A 345 -9.57 11.46 5.11
C THR A 345 -9.32 10.20 4.29
N PHE A 346 -8.05 9.84 4.02
CA PHE A 346 -7.72 8.60 3.31
C PHE A 346 -8.32 7.36 3.97
N VAL A 347 -8.24 7.25 5.30
CA VAL A 347 -8.82 6.12 6.05
C VAL A 347 -10.34 6.15 6.00
N LEU A 348 -10.96 7.31 6.24
CA LEU A 348 -12.42 7.44 6.22
C LEU A 348 -12.99 7.10 4.84
N THR A 349 -12.42 7.66 3.76
CA THR A 349 -12.83 7.35 2.38
C THR A 349 -12.68 5.86 2.07
N GLY A 350 -11.61 5.22 2.54
CA GLY A 350 -11.45 3.76 2.36
C GLY A 350 -12.46 2.93 3.14
N LEU A 351 -12.85 3.38 4.34
CA LEU A 351 -13.90 2.75 5.14
C LEU A 351 -15.29 2.93 4.51
N GLN A 352 -15.61 4.12 4.04
CA GLN A 352 -16.84 4.43 3.30
C GLN A 352 -16.92 3.57 2.04
N ALA A 353 -15.86 3.52 1.24
CA ALA A 353 -15.82 2.65 0.06
C ALA A 353 -15.98 1.17 0.43
N ALA A 354 -15.33 0.69 1.49
CA ALA A 354 -15.46 -0.72 1.88
C ALA A 354 -16.84 -1.06 2.46
N PHE A 355 -17.53 -0.09 3.08
CA PHE A 355 -18.76 -0.29 3.82
C PHE A 355 -19.73 0.91 3.70
N PRO A 356 -20.26 1.21 2.49
CA PRO A 356 -20.95 2.48 2.19
C PRO A 356 -22.24 2.68 3.00
N ARG A 357 -22.94 1.61 3.36
CA ARG A 357 -24.16 1.67 4.20
C ARG A 357 -23.88 1.65 5.71
N LEU A 358 -22.62 1.54 6.12
CA LEU A 358 -22.23 1.34 7.51
C LEU A 358 -21.41 2.49 8.08
N ILE A 359 -20.59 3.15 7.25
CA ILE A 359 -19.69 4.21 7.70
C ILE A 359 -20.02 5.50 6.96
N GLU A 360 -20.46 6.53 7.69
CA GLU A 360 -20.57 7.91 7.19
C GLU A 360 -19.42 8.76 7.72
N ASP A 361 -19.17 8.72 9.04
CA ASP A 361 -18.08 9.44 9.69
C ASP A 361 -17.64 8.72 10.98
N LEU A 362 -16.56 9.18 11.59
CA LEU A 362 -16.05 8.71 12.87
C LEU A 362 -15.98 9.84 13.90
N ASP A 363 -16.16 9.49 15.16
CA ASP A 363 -15.89 10.38 16.29
C ASP A 363 -15.09 9.66 17.38
N PHE A 364 -14.41 10.42 18.24
CA PHE A 364 -13.46 9.91 19.21
C PHE A 364 -13.78 10.44 20.60
N VAL A 365 -13.97 9.52 21.55
CA VAL A 365 -14.30 9.84 22.94
C VAL A 365 -13.18 9.36 23.86
N GLU A 366 -12.71 10.24 24.71
CA GLU A 366 -11.79 9.88 25.79
C GLU A 366 -12.56 9.39 27.02
N ALA A 367 -12.12 8.27 27.56
CA ALA A 367 -12.57 7.71 28.83
C ALA A 367 -11.34 7.35 29.68
N GLY A 368 -10.90 8.28 30.52
CA GLY A 368 -9.66 8.14 31.28
C GLY A 368 -8.44 8.09 30.36
N ASN A 369 -7.64 7.02 30.44
CA ASN A 369 -6.46 6.81 29.59
C ASN A 369 -6.76 6.04 28.30
N THR A 370 -8.04 5.85 27.98
CA THR A 370 -8.48 5.10 26.81
C THR A 370 -9.24 6.00 25.87
N LEU A 371 -8.91 5.91 24.59
CA LEU A 371 -9.59 6.59 23.50
C LEU A 371 -10.38 5.57 22.70
N VAL A 372 -11.68 5.78 22.58
CA VAL A 372 -12.58 4.91 21.80
C VAL A 372 -13.10 5.65 20.58
N ALA A 373 -13.23 4.93 19.47
CA ALA A 373 -13.89 5.43 18.28
C ALA A 373 -15.40 5.09 18.30
N ARG A 374 -16.18 5.96 17.67
CA ARG A 374 -17.60 5.79 17.39
C ARG A 374 -17.83 5.98 15.89
N VAL A 375 -18.87 5.35 15.37
CA VAL A 375 -19.22 5.31 13.95
C VAL A 375 -20.56 6.00 13.76
N PHE A 376 -20.63 6.95 12.84
CA PHE A 376 -21.88 7.46 12.29
C PHE A 376 -22.29 6.62 11.10
N ARG A 377 -23.59 6.33 10.98
CA ARG A 377 -24.17 5.57 9.87
C ARG A 377 -25.01 6.51 9.01
N PRO A 378 -25.05 6.30 7.68
CA PRO A 378 -25.90 7.08 6.78
C PRO A 378 -27.33 7.21 7.30
N GLY A 379 -27.79 8.45 7.47
CA GLY A 379 -29.14 8.76 7.94
C GLY A 379 -29.38 8.57 9.44
N ARG A 380 -28.33 8.42 10.26
CA ARG A 380 -28.43 8.37 11.72
C ARG A 380 -27.62 9.47 12.40
N GLU A 381 -28.30 10.24 13.24
CA GLU A 381 -27.68 11.34 14.00
C GLU A 381 -26.81 10.87 15.18
N LEU A 382 -27.02 9.64 15.68
CA LEU A 382 -26.32 9.13 16.86
C LEU A 382 -25.20 8.17 16.46
N ALA A 383 -23.98 8.48 16.89
CA ALA A 383 -22.84 7.59 16.72
C ALA A 383 -22.91 6.37 17.64
N GLU A 384 -22.54 5.21 17.10
CA GLU A 384 -22.48 3.94 17.83
C GLU A 384 -21.03 3.55 18.13
N PRO A 385 -20.73 2.87 19.25
CA PRO A 385 -19.36 2.48 19.57
C PRO A 385 -18.73 1.54 18.52
N LEU A 386 -17.52 1.84 18.04
CA LEU A 386 -16.77 1.00 17.09
C LEU A 386 -16.60 -0.43 17.62
N ARG A 387 -16.50 -0.59 18.95
CA ARG A 387 -16.38 -1.90 19.61
C ARG A 387 -17.52 -2.87 19.30
N ASN A 388 -18.66 -2.38 18.80
CA ASN A 388 -19.81 -3.20 18.42
C ASN A 388 -19.77 -3.63 16.93
N GLU A 389 -18.86 -3.07 16.12
CA GLU A 389 -18.77 -3.36 14.69
C GLU A 389 -18.13 -4.71 14.40
N ALA A 390 -18.33 -5.25 13.20
CA ALA A 390 -17.72 -6.51 12.79
C ALA A 390 -16.18 -6.43 12.71
N ASN A 391 -15.50 -7.57 12.86
CA ASN A 391 -14.03 -7.63 12.77
C ASN A 391 -13.49 -7.00 11.47
N GLY A 392 -14.19 -7.18 10.35
CA GLY A 392 -13.78 -6.64 9.05
C GLY A 392 -13.70 -5.11 9.01
N VAL A 393 -14.58 -4.39 9.72
CA VAL A 393 -14.53 -2.92 9.78
C VAL A 393 -13.29 -2.45 10.53
N ILE A 394 -13.03 -3.09 11.68
CA ILE A 394 -11.88 -2.77 12.54
C ILE A 394 -10.57 -3.13 11.83
N ALA A 395 -10.52 -4.29 11.17
CA ALA A 395 -9.36 -4.70 10.38
C ALA A 395 -9.09 -3.74 9.22
N MET A 396 -10.13 -3.39 8.44
CA MET A 396 -10.00 -2.43 7.33
C MET A 396 -9.50 -1.07 7.81
N LEU A 397 -9.97 -0.59 8.96
CA LEU A 397 -9.50 0.65 9.57
C LEU A 397 -8.00 0.60 9.85
N VAL A 398 -7.51 -0.48 10.46
CA VAL A 398 -6.07 -0.65 10.77
C VAL A 398 -5.24 -0.77 9.50
N LEU A 399 -5.72 -1.52 8.51
CA LEU A 399 -5.04 -1.71 7.22
C LEU A 399 -4.90 -0.39 6.46
N LEU A 400 -5.98 0.38 6.33
CA LEU A 400 -5.93 1.71 5.72
C LEU A 400 -5.07 2.69 6.53
N ALA A 401 -5.13 2.63 7.86
CA ALA A 401 -4.29 3.44 8.73
C ALA A 401 -2.80 3.11 8.54
N SER A 402 -2.44 1.86 8.23
CA SER A 402 -1.05 1.49 7.95
C SER A 402 -0.51 2.16 6.67
N LEU A 403 -1.31 2.23 5.61
CA LEU A 403 -0.99 2.93 4.37
C LEU A 403 -0.90 4.45 4.59
N ALA A 404 -1.83 5.01 5.36
CA ALA A 404 -1.86 6.44 5.67
C ALA A 404 -0.73 6.87 6.63
N ALA A 405 -0.30 5.99 7.53
CA ALA A 405 0.76 6.27 8.51
C ALA A 405 2.16 6.31 7.88
N ALA A 406 2.39 5.53 6.82
CA ALA A 406 3.69 5.40 6.17
C ALA A 406 4.22 6.75 5.70
N ASP A 407 5.54 6.91 5.63
CA ASP A 407 6.18 8.07 5.01
C ASP A 407 6.18 7.92 3.48
N ASP A 408 6.22 9.03 2.74
CA ASP A 408 6.33 8.99 1.27
C ASP A 408 7.62 8.27 0.87
N GLY A 409 7.56 7.42 -0.15
CA GLY A 409 8.68 6.55 -0.53
C GLY A 409 8.95 5.41 0.45
N GLY A 410 8.15 5.23 1.50
CA GLY A 410 8.35 4.21 2.54
C GLY A 410 7.93 2.80 2.10
N VAL A 411 8.14 1.84 3.01
CA VAL A 411 7.79 0.42 2.81
C VAL A 411 6.68 0.03 3.78
N VAL A 412 5.60 -0.56 3.27
CA VAL A 412 4.51 -1.10 4.08
C VAL A 412 4.36 -2.58 3.77
N ALA A 413 4.67 -3.44 4.73
CA ALA A 413 4.54 -4.87 4.60
C ALA A 413 3.39 -5.38 5.48
N ILE A 414 2.49 -6.18 4.93
CA ILE A 414 1.28 -6.64 5.61
C ILE A 414 1.14 -8.15 5.41
N ASP A 415 1.03 -8.87 6.52
CA ASP A 415 0.77 -10.30 6.52
C ASP A 415 -0.75 -10.55 6.58
N GLU A 416 -1.24 -11.36 5.65
CA GLU A 416 -2.64 -11.78 5.49
C GLU A 416 -3.66 -10.63 5.64
N PRO A 417 -3.61 -9.58 4.79
CA PRO A 417 -4.58 -8.48 4.84
C PRO A 417 -6.05 -8.95 4.69
N GLU A 418 -6.28 -10.14 4.14
CA GLU A 418 -7.59 -10.74 3.94
C GLU A 418 -8.27 -11.33 5.18
N THR A 419 -7.53 -11.63 6.27
CA THR A 419 -7.97 -12.59 7.31
C THR A 419 -9.31 -12.27 7.97
N ALA A 420 -9.71 -11.00 8.02
CA ALA A 420 -11.00 -10.57 8.57
C ALA A 420 -11.92 -9.88 7.54
N LEU A 421 -11.51 -9.79 6.28
CA LEU A 421 -12.20 -9.00 5.26
C LEU A 421 -13.08 -9.86 4.36
N HIS A 422 -14.27 -9.35 4.04
CA HIS A 422 -15.07 -9.89 2.96
C HIS A 422 -14.35 -9.70 1.61
N PRO A 423 -14.49 -10.58 0.60
CA PRO A 423 -13.84 -10.44 -0.71
C PRO A 423 -13.96 -9.06 -1.35
N TYR A 424 -15.12 -8.42 -1.24
CA TYR A 424 -15.32 -7.04 -1.70
C TYR A 424 -14.36 -6.05 -1.01
N ALA A 425 -14.23 -6.12 0.31
CA ALA A 425 -13.35 -5.26 1.09
C ALA A 425 -11.86 -5.54 0.80
N VAL A 426 -11.49 -6.79 0.50
CA VAL A 426 -10.13 -7.14 0.03
C VAL A 426 -9.80 -6.41 -1.27
N ARG A 427 -10.72 -6.44 -2.25
CA ARG A 427 -10.54 -5.72 -3.53
C ARG A 427 -10.47 -4.20 -3.30
N THR A 428 -11.29 -3.67 -2.40
CA THR A 428 -11.24 -2.24 -2.03
C THR A 428 -9.91 -1.88 -1.38
N PHE A 429 -9.42 -2.68 -0.44
CA PHE A 429 -8.11 -2.48 0.18
C PHE A 429 -6.98 -2.47 -0.87
N ALA A 430 -6.98 -3.43 -1.80
CA ALA A 430 -6.00 -3.49 -2.88
C ALA A 430 -6.00 -2.21 -3.74
N ARG A 431 -7.18 -1.67 -4.09
CA ARG A 431 -7.29 -0.38 -4.81
C ARG A 431 -6.69 0.78 -4.02
N PHE A 432 -6.91 0.83 -2.70
CA PHE A 432 -6.33 1.86 -1.84
C PHE A 432 -4.81 1.70 -1.68
N ALA A 433 -4.31 0.46 -1.59
CA ALA A 433 -2.88 0.17 -1.59
C ALA A 433 -2.20 0.65 -2.90
N GLU A 434 -2.79 0.35 -4.05
CA GLU A 434 -2.30 0.80 -5.37
C GLU A 434 -2.32 2.33 -5.49
N ARG A 435 -3.42 2.96 -5.05
CA ARG A 435 -3.51 4.42 -5.01
C ARG A 435 -2.41 5.03 -4.15
N ALA A 436 -2.17 4.49 -2.96
CA ALA A 436 -1.13 4.96 -2.06
C ALA A 436 0.27 4.73 -2.64
N ALA A 437 0.53 3.56 -3.22
CA ALA A 437 1.77 3.24 -3.91
C ALA A 437 2.07 4.24 -5.03
N ARG A 438 1.08 4.53 -5.89
CA ARG A 438 1.24 5.48 -7.00
C ARG A 438 1.41 6.93 -6.53
N GLN A 439 0.53 7.42 -5.65
CA GLN A 439 0.49 8.84 -5.27
C GLN A 439 1.65 9.22 -4.33
N ARG A 440 2.08 8.30 -3.48
CA ARG A 440 3.07 8.55 -2.43
C ARG A 440 4.35 7.74 -2.61
N LYS A 441 4.51 7.06 -3.75
CA LYS A 441 5.64 6.20 -4.08
C LYS A 441 5.90 5.11 -3.03
N LEU A 442 4.85 4.61 -2.37
CA LEU A 442 4.99 3.54 -1.38
C LEU A 442 5.36 2.22 -2.06
N ARG A 443 6.14 1.41 -1.35
CA ARG A 443 6.39 0.01 -1.69
C ARG A 443 5.59 -0.86 -0.75
N VAL A 444 4.50 -1.44 -1.25
CA VAL A 444 3.57 -2.25 -0.47
C VAL A 444 3.85 -3.73 -0.74
N ILE A 445 4.12 -4.50 0.31
CA ILE A 445 4.43 -5.93 0.23
C ILE A 445 3.32 -6.68 0.96
N LEU A 446 2.56 -7.50 0.24
CA LEU A 446 1.46 -8.27 0.82
C LEU A 446 1.82 -9.75 0.80
N ALA A 447 2.02 -10.35 1.97
CA ALA A 447 2.07 -11.80 2.09
C ALA A 447 0.64 -12.32 2.21
N THR A 448 0.22 -13.23 1.33
CA THR A 448 -1.19 -13.62 1.22
C THR A 448 -1.37 -15.06 0.79
N HIS A 449 -2.53 -15.61 1.18
CA HIS A 449 -3.09 -16.87 0.69
C HIS A 449 -4.42 -16.64 -0.04
N SER A 450 -4.83 -15.39 -0.21
CA SER A 450 -6.12 -15.01 -0.78
C SER A 450 -6.13 -15.14 -2.29
N THR A 451 -6.97 -16.06 -2.77
CA THR A 451 -7.32 -16.17 -4.19
C THR A 451 -7.96 -14.89 -4.71
N VAL A 452 -8.75 -14.21 -3.87
CA VAL A 452 -9.40 -12.93 -4.20
C VAL A 452 -8.37 -11.82 -4.40
N LEU A 453 -7.32 -11.78 -3.57
CA LEU A 453 -6.27 -10.78 -3.70
C LEU A 453 -5.40 -11.08 -4.93
N LEU A 454 -5.06 -12.34 -5.17
CA LEU A 454 -4.36 -12.77 -6.38
C LEU A 454 -5.09 -12.34 -7.66
N ASP A 455 -6.40 -12.54 -7.71
CA ASP A 455 -7.24 -12.13 -8.84
C ASP A 455 -7.17 -10.62 -9.15
N VAL A 456 -6.87 -9.77 -8.16
CA VAL A 456 -6.69 -8.33 -8.41
C VAL A 456 -5.49 -8.06 -9.31
N PHE A 457 -4.51 -8.97 -9.33
CA PHE A 457 -3.26 -8.86 -10.05
C PHE A 457 -3.23 -9.70 -11.34
N ASP A 458 -4.37 -10.20 -11.83
CA ASP A 458 -4.45 -11.00 -13.07
C ASP A 458 -3.80 -10.29 -14.28
N ALA A 459 -3.97 -8.97 -14.40
CA ALA A 459 -3.37 -8.18 -15.47
C ALA A 459 -1.87 -7.91 -15.29
N GLN A 460 -1.32 -8.16 -14.10
CA GLN A 460 0.07 -7.84 -13.74
C GLN A 460 0.73 -8.98 -12.95
N PRO A 461 0.83 -10.18 -13.55
CA PRO A 461 1.41 -11.34 -12.90
C PRO A 461 2.88 -11.13 -12.50
N GLU A 462 3.60 -10.17 -13.09
CA GLU A 462 4.97 -9.81 -12.71
C GLU A 462 5.10 -9.25 -11.29
N ARG A 463 3.99 -8.77 -10.69
CA ARG A 463 3.93 -8.31 -9.29
C ARG A 463 3.66 -9.45 -8.30
N VAL A 464 3.41 -10.66 -8.78
CA VAL A 464 3.20 -11.84 -7.95
C VAL A 464 4.51 -12.63 -7.86
N HIS A 465 4.97 -12.86 -6.63
CA HIS A 465 6.22 -13.57 -6.34
C HIS A 465 5.94 -14.84 -5.56
N VAL A 466 6.42 -15.97 -6.08
CA VAL A 466 6.24 -17.28 -5.49
C VAL A 466 7.46 -17.60 -4.61
N LEU A 467 7.21 -17.81 -3.32
CA LEU A 467 8.18 -18.21 -2.33
C LEU A 467 8.05 -19.71 -2.05
N GLU A 468 9.02 -20.49 -2.53
CA GLU A 468 9.11 -21.93 -2.32
C GLU A 468 10.56 -22.35 -2.05
N PRO A 469 10.80 -23.41 -1.24
CA PRO A 469 12.15 -23.86 -0.88
C PRO A 469 13.03 -24.30 -2.07
N GLN A 470 12.42 -24.89 -3.10
CA GLN A 470 13.11 -25.41 -4.28
C GLN A 470 13.51 -24.36 -5.31
N LEU A 471 12.98 -23.14 -5.20
CA LEU A 471 13.23 -22.08 -6.18
C LEU A 471 14.50 -21.31 -5.84
N SER A 472 15.30 -21.01 -6.87
CA SER A 472 16.43 -20.07 -6.78
C SER A 472 16.57 -19.33 -8.11
N PRO A 473 16.59 -17.97 -8.12
CA PRO A 473 16.48 -17.08 -6.96
C PRO A 473 15.06 -17.08 -6.36
N SER A 474 14.95 -16.87 -5.05
CA SER A 474 13.69 -16.87 -4.30
C SER A 474 13.44 -15.53 -3.61
N PRO A 475 12.21 -15.00 -3.56
CA PRO A 475 11.03 -15.51 -4.25
C PRO A 475 11.11 -15.22 -5.76
N THR A 476 10.56 -16.11 -6.58
CA THR A 476 10.63 -16.01 -8.04
C THR A 476 9.38 -15.28 -8.58
N PRO A 477 9.51 -14.26 -9.45
CA PRO A 477 8.36 -13.67 -10.11
C PRO A 477 7.57 -14.71 -10.89
N LEU A 478 6.24 -14.67 -10.82
CA LEU A 478 5.36 -15.66 -11.45
C LEU A 478 5.59 -15.76 -12.96
N THR A 479 5.89 -14.64 -13.61
CA THR A 479 6.22 -14.56 -15.05
C THR A 479 7.53 -15.24 -15.44
N LYS A 480 8.37 -15.63 -14.46
CA LYS A 480 9.55 -16.47 -14.68
C LYS A 480 9.25 -17.97 -14.52
N LEU A 481 8.17 -18.32 -13.83
CA LEU A 481 7.75 -19.71 -13.62
C LEU A 481 6.76 -20.18 -14.67
N LYS A 482 5.87 -19.29 -15.13
CA LYS A 482 4.83 -19.59 -16.12
C LYS A 482 4.82 -18.50 -17.21
N ASN A 483 4.45 -18.88 -18.43
CA ASN A 483 4.42 -17.96 -19.57
C ASN A 483 3.36 -16.85 -19.36
N PRO A 484 3.69 -15.55 -19.55
CA PRO A 484 2.73 -14.46 -19.37
C PRO A 484 1.47 -14.52 -20.26
N GLU A 485 1.59 -14.95 -21.51
CA GLU A 485 0.45 -15.10 -22.42
C GLU A 485 -0.48 -16.24 -21.98
N TRP A 486 0.07 -17.29 -21.38
CA TRP A 486 -0.70 -18.37 -20.78
C TRP A 486 -1.40 -17.92 -19.51
N LEU A 487 -0.71 -17.19 -18.62
CA LEU A 487 -1.29 -16.66 -17.37
C LEU A 487 -2.51 -15.76 -17.62
N ARG A 488 -2.52 -14.99 -18.72
CA ARG A 488 -3.67 -14.15 -19.12
C ARG A 488 -4.96 -14.93 -19.42
N GLN A 489 -4.88 -16.26 -19.57
CA GLN A 489 -6.03 -17.11 -19.86
C GLN A 489 -6.73 -17.61 -18.59
N PHE A 490 -6.13 -17.39 -17.42
CA PHE A 490 -6.61 -17.90 -16.13
C PHE A 490 -6.74 -16.79 -15.11
N ARG A 491 -7.56 -17.04 -14.09
CA ARG A 491 -7.54 -16.27 -12.85
C ARG A 491 -6.39 -16.79 -12.00
N LEU A 492 -5.54 -15.89 -11.50
CA LEU A 492 -4.41 -16.29 -10.67
C LEU A 492 -4.86 -16.98 -9.38
N GLY A 493 -6.01 -16.59 -8.84
CA GLY A 493 -6.61 -17.23 -7.69
C GLY A 493 -7.02 -18.69 -7.94
N GLU A 494 -7.49 -19.03 -9.14
CA GLU A 494 -7.83 -20.41 -9.52
C GLU A 494 -6.58 -21.28 -9.61
N LEU A 495 -5.53 -20.79 -10.29
CA LEU A 495 -4.24 -21.50 -10.37
C LEU A 495 -3.64 -21.76 -8.98
N TYR A 496 -3.77 -20.79 -8.07
CA TYR A 496 -3.31 -20.96 -6.70
C TYR A 496 -4.16 -21.98 -5.92
N ALA A 497 -5.48 -21.95 -6.07
CA ALA A 497 -6.39 -22.89 -5.41
C ALA A 497 -6.19 -24.34 -5.89
N ASP A 498 -5.90 -24.52 -7.17
CA ASP A 498 -5.65 -25.84 -7.78
C ASP A 498 -4.24 -26.38 -7.47
N GLY A 499 -3.40 -25.60 -6.80
CA GLY A 499 -2.04 -25.99 -6.42
C GLY A 499 -1.04 -25.92 -7.58
N GLU A 500 -1.39 -25.27 -8.69
CA GLU A 500 -0.49 -25.00 -9.82
C GLU A 500 0.57 -23.94 -9.48
N LEU A 501 0.34 -23.17 -8.41
CA LEU A 501 1.22 -22.12 -7.88
C LEU A 501 1.33 -22.26 -6.35
N GLY A 502 2.54 -22.12 -5.80
CA GLY A 502 2.72 -22.00 -4.35
C GLY A 502 2.41 -23.27 -3.57
N ASN A 503 2.61 -24.45 -4.18
CA ASN A 503 2.43 -25.75 -3.54
C ASN A 503 3.81 -26.35 -3.15
N ASN A 504 3.82 -27.26 -2.18
CA ASN A 504 5.05 -27.96 -1.78
C ASN A 504 5.55 -28.97 -2.82
N ASP A 505 4.72 -29.30 -3.82
CA ASP A 505 4.93 -30.42 -4.75
C ASP A 505 5.12 -29.96 -6.21
N LEU A 506 5.67 -28.76 -6.48
CA LEU A 506 6.03 -28.41 -7.86
C LEU A 506 7.16 -29.33 -8.35
N GLU A 507 6.79 -30.45 -8.98
CA GLU A 507 7.62 -31.13 -9.98
C GLU A 507 7.96 -30.08 -11.03
N ILE A 508 9.22 -29.64 -11.03
CA ILE A 508 9.76 -28.79 -12.09
C ILE A 508 9.66 -29.62 -13.37
N VAL A 509 8.63 -29.35 -14.19
CA VAL A 509 8.53 -29.95 -15.51
C VAL A 509 9.73 -29.39 -16.31
N PRO A 510 10.63 -30.27 -16.79
CA PRO A 510 11.95 -29.90 -17.31
C PRO A 510 11.92 -29.08 -18.60
#